data_AF-A0A0G0KIC5-F1
#
_entry.id   AF-A0A0G0KIC5-F1
#
_cell.length_a   1.000
_cell.length_b   1.000
_cell.length_c   1.000
_cell.angle_alpha   90.00
_cell.angle_beta   90.00
_cell.angle_gamma   90.00
#
_symmetry.space_group_name_H-M   'P 1'
#
loop_
_entity.id
_entity.type
_entity.pdbx_description
1 polymer ?
#
loop_
_entity_poly.entity_id
_entity_poly.type
_entity_poly.pdbx_seq_one_letter_code
_entity_poly.pdbx_strand_id
1 'polypeptide(L)'
;MVKINAENINLYTGVNATPKKTAEQTGTVVTFSGIHGLVKSQMEEKLNEFLLKEFAWFLALNSNRDFSISVNGIPIDFNDLVADQEELSFMHEDSQTTFTVRYVRWNQRLNNEPSRYYYINSEHKERWKEPTVIKNKGEQFYHSIFVKSLYFDAFSFQAAAEEKQEALIVGTRSDSQFRFLRKKLATILRIKRRPFLKVFAEKLISEYEEKNILPAVCHESLRKTLTTIYEMQPRIFTSLNLEQKKIMVGLLQILLESNNKNALPALLSSAIDLTPDEQSELEKLFY
;
A
#
# COMPACT_ATOMS: atom_id res chain seq x y z
N MET A 1 -8.31 -39.79 -11.30
CA MET A 1 -9.26 -38.65 -11.29
C MET A 1 -9.82 -38.53 -9.89
N VAL A 2 -9.64 -37.38 -9.24
CA VAL A 2 -10.23 -37.12 -7.92
C VAL A 2 -11.67 -36.64 -8.13
N LYS A 3 -12.61 -37.13 -7.32
CA LYS A 3 -14.02 -36.71 -7.34
C LYS A 3 -14.45 -36.30 -5.94
N ILE A 4 -15.23 -35.23 -5.85
CA ILE A 4 -15.72 -34.62 -4.61
C ILE A 4 -17.22 -34.37 -4.79
N ASN A 5 -18.02 -34.67 -3.77
CA ASN A 5 -19.45 -34.35 -3.73
C ASN A 5 -19.68 -33.04 -2.94
N ALA A 6 -20.52 -32.16 -3.47
CA ALA A 6 -20.88 -30.89 -2.83
C ALA A 6 -21.51 -31.05 -1.44
N GLU A 7 -22.23 -32.16 -1.19
CA GLU A 7 -22.84 -32.44 0.12
C GLU A 7 -21.81 -32.75 1.21
N ASN A 8 -20.59 -33.15 0.82
CA ASN A 8 -19.53 -33.47 1.76
C ASN A 8 -18.14 -33.24 1.16
N ILE A 9 -17.69 -31.98 1.20
CA ILE A 9 -16.41 -31.52 0.62
C ILE A 9 -15.16 -32.22 1.18
N ASN A 10 -15.29 -32.89 2.34
CA ASN A 10 -14.21 -33.64 2.97
C ASN A 10 -14.14 -35.11 2.49
N LEU A 11 -15.14 -35.60 1.76
CA LEU A 11 -15.16 -36.93 1.17
C LEU A 11 -14.76 -36.86 -0.30
N TYR A 12 -13.59 -37.39 -0.61
CA TYR A 12 -13.06 -37.41 -1.96
C TYR A 12 -12.40 -38.75 -2.29
N THR A 13 -12.57 -39.21 -3.53
CA THR A 13 -12.02 -40.48 -4.01
C THR A 13 -10.75 -40.26 -4.82
N GLY A 14 -9.88 -41.26 -4.94
CA GLY A 14 -8.72 -41.21 -5.84
C GLY A 14 -7.44 -40.62 -5.25
N VAL A 15 -7.39 -40.42 -3.93
CA VAL A 15 -6.22 -39.92 -3.17
C VAL A 15 -5.05 -40.91 -3.20
N ASN A 16 -5.37 -42.20 -3.23
CA ASN A 16 -4.40 -43.30 -3.25
C ASN A 16 -4.08 -43.79 -4.67
N ALA A 17 -4.36 -42.98 -5.69
CA ALA A 17 -4.03 -43.34 -7.06
C ALA A 17 -2.50 -43.39 -7.23
N THR A 18 -1.97 -44.48 -7.77
CA THR A 18 -0.53 -44.60 -8.03
C THR A 18 -0.11 -43.66 -9.16
N PRO A 19 0.97 -42.88 -8.99
CA PRO A 19 1.50 -42.03 -10.05
C PRO A 19 1.82 -42.87 -11.29
N LYS A 20 1.33 -42.45 -12.46
CA LYS A 20 1.65 -43.06 -13.74
C LYS A 20 2.52 -42.11 -14.55
N LYS A 21 3.60 -42.64 -15.14
CA LYS A 21 4.43 -41.88 -16.08
C LYS A 21 3.58 -41.57 -17.32
N THR A 22 3.53 -40.30 -17.72
CA THR A 22 2.77 -39.83 -18.88
C THR A 22 3.63 -38.89 -19.71
N ALA A 23 3.33 -38.79 -21.00
CA ALA A 23 3.90 -37.79 -21.91
C ALA A 23 3.05 -36.52 -22.00
N GLU A 24 1.92 -36.48 -21.30
CA GLU A 24 1.05 -35.31 -21.21
C GLU A 24 1.74 -34.15 -20.48
N GLN A 25 1.31 -32.92 -20.79
CA GLN A 25 1.76 -31.73 -20.08
C GLN A 25 1.32 -31.78 -18.62
N THR A 26 2.13 -31.20 -17.73
CA THR A 26 1.81 -31.11 -16.30
C THR A 26 0.73 -30.06 -16.05
N GLY A 27 -0.24 -30.40 -15.21
CA GLY A 27 -1.33 -29.49 -14.87
C GLY A 27 -2.43 -30.18 -14.10
N THR A 28 -3.44 -29.41 -13.72
CA THR A 28 -4.62 -29.90 -13.01
C THR A 28 -5.86 -29.31 -13.67
N VAL A 29 -6.78 -30.17 -14.10
CA VAL A 29 -8.11 -29.76 -14.58
C VAL A 29 -9.13 -30.11 -13.50
N VAL A 30 -9.91 -29.12 -13.09
CA VAL A 30 -11.03 -29.28 -12.15
C VAL A 30 -12.32 -28.96 -12.90
N THR A 31 -13.31 -29.84 -12.82
CA THR A 31 -14.61 -29.66 -13.46
C THR A 31 -15.72 -29.67 -12.42
N PHE A 32 -16.47 -28.59 -12.34
CA PHE A 32 -17.70 -28.50 -11.56
C PHE A 32 -18.88 -28.79 -12.49
N SER A 33 -19.85 -29.59 -12.02
CA SER A 33 -21.05 -29.96 -12.76
C SER A 33 -22.28 -29.89 -11.84
N GLY A 34 -23.50 -29.89 -12.41
CA GLY A 34 -24.73 -29.77 -11.62
C GLY A 34 -25.00 -28.36 -11.07
N ILE A 35 -24.44 -27.32 -11.69
CA ILE A 35 -24.69 -25.93 -11.32
C ILE A 35 -26.00 -25.47 -11.97
N HIS A 36 -27.01 -25.19 -11.17
CA HIS A 36 -28.32 -24.69 -11.62
C HIS A 36 -28.48 -23.19 -11.28
N GLY A 37 -29.26 -22.46 -12.10
CA GLY A 37 -29.62 -21.06 -11.82
C GLY A 37 -28.55 -20.01 -12.17
N LEU A 38 -27.42 -20.40 -12.76
CA LEU A 38 -26.39 -19.48 -13.25
C LEU A 38 -26.56 -19.24 -14.76
N VAL A 39 -26.83 -17.99 -15.16
CA VAL A 39 -26.93 -17.61 -16.58
C VAL A 39 -25.54 -17.18 -17.08
N LYS A 40 -25.20 -17.52 -18.33
CA LYS A 40 -23.89 -17.24 -18.95
C LYS A 40 -23.45 -15.77 -18.79
N SER A 41 -24.33 -14.81 -19.07
CA SER A 41 -24.01 -13.38 -18.97
C SER A 41 -23.69 -12.94 -17.53
N GLN A 42 -24.44 -13.44 -16.54
CA GLN A 42 -24.17 -13.17 -15.12
C GLN A 42 -22.86 -13.79 -14.66
N MET A 43 -22.49 -14.94 -15.23
CA MET A 43 -21.20 -15.56 -14.99
C MET A 43 -20.10 -14.68 -15.57
N GLU A 44 -20.16 -14.31 -16.85
CA GLU A 44 -19.05 -13.64 -17.53
C GLU A 44 -18.70 -12.28 -16.91
N GLU A 45 -19.67 -11.38 -16.76
CA GLU A 45 -19.39 -10.01 -16.26
C GLU A 45 -18.98 -10.02 -14.79
N LYS A 46 -19.76 -10.69 -13.92
CA LYS A 46 -19.49 -10.70 -12.48
C LYS A 46 -18.26 -11.52 -12.12
N LEU A 47 -18.00 -12.61 -12.84
CA LEU A 47 -16.80 -13.42 -12.61
C LEU A 47 -15.56 -12.68 -13.06
N ASN A 48 -15.57 -12.02 -14.21
CA ASN A 48 -14.43 -11.23 -14.67
C ASN A 48 -14.12 -10.11 -13.67
N GLU A 49 -15.13 -9.34 -13.24
CA GLU A 49 -14.96 -8.30 -12.23
C GLU A 49 -14.42 -8.87 -10.91
N PHE A 50 -14.98 -10.01 -10.46
CA PHE A 50 -14.54 -10.68 -9.24
C PHE A 50 -13.09 -11.15 -9.33
N LEU A 51 -12.72 -11.89 -10.39
CA LEU A 51 -11.37 -12.40 -10.60
C LEU A 51 -10.36 -11.28 -10.73
N LEU A 52 -10.71 -10.21 -11.44
CA LEU A 52 -9.87 -9.03 -11.57
C LEU A 52 -9.63 -8.39 -10.18
N LYS A 53 -10.66 -8.19 -9.36
CA LYS A 53 -10.53 -7.69 -7.97
C LYS A 53 -9.79 -8.63 -7.02
N GLU A 54 -9.86 -9.94 -7.28
CA GLU A 54 -9.22 -10.96 -6.45
C GLU A 54 -7.72 -11.10 -6.79
N PHE A 55 -7.37 -11.04 -8.07
CA PHE A 55 -6.05 -11.45 -8.58
C PHE A 55 -5.25 -10.36 -9.30
N ALA A 56 -5.76 -9.13 -9.48
CA ALA A 56 -5.00 -8.06 -10.13
C ALA A 56 -3.62 -7.82 -9.50
N TRP A 57 -3.53 -7.82 -8.17
CA TRP A 57 -2.24 -7.70 -7.45
C TRP A 57 -1.30 -8.86 -7.76
N PHE A 58 -1.83 -10.08 -7.91
CA PHE A 58 -1.07 -11.30 -8.15
C PHE A 58 -0.54 -11.33 -9.58
N LEU A 59 -1.38 -10.97 -10.55
CA LEU A 59 -1.00 -10.83 -11.95
C LEU A 59 0.05 -9.72 -12.10
N ALA A 60 -0.15 -8.58 -11.43
CA ALA A 60 0.85 -7.52 -11.40
C ALA A 60 2.17 -8.04 -10.83
N LEU A 61 2.17 -8.68 -9.65
CA LEU A 61 3.36 -9.25 -9.00
C LEU A 61 4.12 -10.21 -9.93
N ASN A 62 3.40 -11.08 -10.63
CA ASN A 62 3.97 -12.14 -11.46
C ASN A 62 4.03 -11.79 -12.95
N SER A 63 3.96 -10.51 -13.30
CA SER A 63 4.06 -10.02 -14.69
C SER A 63 5.35 -10.43 -15.42
N ASN A 64 6.40 -10.78 -14.68
CA ASN A 64 7.68 -11.27 -15.22
C ASN A 64 7.80 -12.81 -15.21
N ARG A 65 6.72 -13.53 -14.91
CA ARG A 65 6.72 -14.99 -14.76
C ARG A 65 5.66 -15.68 -15.63
N ASP A 66 5.10 -14.95 -16.60
CA ASP A 66 4.11 -15.43 -17.57
C ASP A 66 2.83 -16.02 -16.94
N PHE A 67 2.49 -15.56 -15.72
CA PHE A 67 1.22 -15.93 -15.09
C PHE A 67 0.07 -15.21 -15.78
N SER A 68 -0.95 -15.96 -16.18
CA SER A 68 -2.18 -15.41 -16.74
C SER A 68 -3.40 -16.13 -16.18
N ILE A 69 -4.52 -15.41 -16.12
CA ILE A 69 -5.84 -15.96 -15.84
C ILE A 69 -6.70 -15.63 -17.05
N SER A 70 -7.35 -16.63 -17.62
CA SER A 70 -8.21 -16.45 -18.80
C SER A 70 -9.60 -17.00 -18.53
N VAL A 71 -10.62 -16.26 -18.97
CA VAL A 71 -12.02 -16.68 -18.96
C VAL A 71 -12.47 -16.84 -20.41
N ASN A 72 -12.95 -18.04 -20.77
CA ASN A 72 -13.30 -18.39 -22.16
C ASN A 72 -12.17 -18.12 -23.18
N GLY A 73 -10.92 -18.30 -22.75
CA GLY A 73 -9.74 -18.03 -23.59
C GLY A 73 -9.34 -16.56 -23.71
N ILE A 74 -10.07 -15.64 -23.07
CA ILE A 74 -9.76 -14.22 -23.02
C ILE A 74 -8.97 -13.93 -21.74
N PRO A 75 -7.71 -13.45 -21.82
CA PRO A 75 -6.94 -13.06 -20.65
C PRO A 75 -7.59 -11.90 -19.90
N ILE A 76 -7.57 -11.96 -18.57
CA ILE A 76 -7.91 -10.82 -17.71
C ILE A 76 -6.71 -9.87 -17.68
N ASP A 77 -6.94 -8.60 -18.02
CA ASP A 77 -5.93 -7.56 -17.91
C ASP A 77 -6.05 -6.83 -16.57
N PHE A 78 -5.03 -6.94 -15.72
CA PHE A 78 -5.02 -6.24 -14.43
C PHE A 78 -4.93 -4.71 -14.59
N ASN A 79 -4.49 -4.21 -15.75
CA ASN A 79 -4.38 -2.79 -16.03
C ASN A 79 -5.73 -2.07 -15.96
N ASP A 80 -6.85 -2.78 -16.14
CA ASP A 80 -8.21 -2.25 -15.97
C ASP A 80 -8.48 -1.73 -14.54
N LEU A 81 -7.72 -2.21 -13.54
CA LEU A 81 -7.77 -1.70 -12.16
C LEU A 81 -6.68 -0.68 -11.84
N VAL A 82 -5.70 -0.48 -12.73
CA VAL A 82 -4.58 0.42 -12.47
C VAL A 82 -5.02 1.86 -12.70
N ALA A 83 -4.81 2.68 -11.68
CA ALA A 83 -5.27 4.06 -11.64
C ALA A 83 -4.11 5.06 -11.60
N ASP A 84 -2.95 4.61 -11.15
CA ASP A 84 -1.64 5.25 -11.26
C ASP A 84 -0.59 4.16 -11.10
N GLN A 85 0.55 4.30 -11.74
CA GLN A 85 1.70 3.42 -11.51
C GLN A 85 3.01 4.14 -11.79
N GLU A 86 4.05 3.72 -11.10
CA GLU A 86 5.36 4.34 -11.22
C GLU A 86 6.46 3.31 -10.88
N GLU A 87 7.58 3.39 -11.58
CA GLU A 87 8.76 2.59 -11.29
C GLU A 87 9.92 3.51 -10.89
N LEU A 88 10.59 3.15 -9.80
CA LEU A 88 11.63 3.94 -9.15
C LEU A 88 12.81 3.03 -8.83
N SER A 89 14.02 3.57 -8.91
CA SER A 89 15.23 2.86 -8.48
C SER A 89 15.90 3.62 -7.34
N PHE A 90 16.30 2.89 -6.30
CA PHE A 90 17.04 3.43 -5.16
C PHE A 90 18.35 2.67 -4.99
N MET A 91 19.41 3.39 -4.66
CA MET A 91 20.69 2.82 -4.27
C MET A 91 21.02 3.27 -2.85
N HIS A 92 21.40 2.33 -2.00
CA HIS A 92 21.94 2.63 -0.68
C HIS A 92 23.46 2.77 -0.81
N GLU A 93 23.95 4.01 -0.81
CA GLU A 93 25.34 4.38 -1.11
C GLU A 93 26.39 3.55 -0.34
N ASP A 94 26.24 3.37 0.97
CA ASP A 94 27.27 2.69 1.78
C ASP A 94 27.46 1.21 1.40
N SER A 95 26.38 0.55 0.99
CA SER A 95 26.38 -0.89 0.64
C SER A 95 26.39 -1.14 -0.86
N GLN A 96 26.12 -0.10 -1.66
CA GLN A 96 25.79 -0.19 -3.08
C GLN A 96 24.58 -1.10 -3.41
N THR A 97 23.79 -1.49 -2.40
CA THR A 97 22.56 -2.27 -2.59
C THR A 97 21.52 -1.47 -3.35
N THR A 98 21.02 -2.05 -4.44
CA THR A 98 19.99 -1.45 -5.30
C THR A 98 18.62 -2.06 -5.07
N PHE A 99 17.58 -1.23 -5.19
CA PHE A 99 16.18 -1.61 -5.07
C PHE A 99 15.40 -1.07 -6.26
N THR A 100 14.69 -1.93 -6.96
CA THR A 100 13.69 -1.52 -7.96
C THR A 100 12.32 -1.57 -7.28
N VAL A 101 11.63 -0.44 -7.29
CA VAL A 101 10.34 -0.26 -6.63
C VAL A 101 9.29 0.06 -7.67
N ARG A 102 8.29 -0.79 -7.82
CA ARG A 102 7.10 -0.51 -8.62
C ARG A 102 5.91 -0.24 -7.72
N TYR A 103 5.42 0.98 -7.79
CA TYR A 103 4.18 1.42 -7.17
C TYR A 103 3.00 1.19 -8.13
N VAL A 104 1.91 0.63 -7.61
CA VAL A 104 0.64 0.52 -8.34
C VAL A 104 -0.48 1.00 -7.43
N ARG A 105 -1.27 1.95 -7.92
CA ARG A 105 -2.51 2.40 -7.30
C ARG A 105 -3.68 1.72 -7.98
N TRP A 106 -4.59 1.19 -7.18
CA TRP A 106 -5.83 0.59 -7.68
C TRP A 106 -6.94 1.63 -7.69
N ASN A 107 -7.77 1.65 -8.75
CA ASN A 107 -8.92 2.57 -8.86
C ASN A 107 -10.05 2.20 -7.89
N GLN A 108 -10.00 0.99 -7.32
CA GLN A 108 -10.96 0.50 -6.35
C GLN A 108 -10.32 -0.48 -5.37
N ARG A 109 -11.11 -0.87 -4.36
CA ARG A 109 -10.69 -1.84 -3.36
C ARG A 109 -10.59 -3.24 -3.97
N LEU A 110 -9.49 -3.93 -3.70
CA LEU A 110 -9.35 -5.37 -3.95
C LEU A 110 -10.07 -6.20 -2.87
N ASN A 111 -10.52 -7.39 -3.22
CA ASN A 111 -11.38 -8.21 -2.35
C ASN A 111 -10.69 -8.61 -1.04
N ASN A 112 -9.66 -9.45 -1.13
CA ASN A 112 -8.99 -10.06 0.01
C ASN A 112 -7.53 -9.61 0.18
N GLU A 113 -7.12 -8.59 -0.56
CA GLU A 113 -5.75 -8.10 -0.56
C GLU A 113 -5.70 -6.61 -0.17
N PRO A 114 -5.40 -6.27 1.08
CA PRO A 114 -5.18 -4.88 1.49
C PRO A 114 -3.87 -4.34 0.91
N SER A 115 -3.60 -3.06 1.11
CA SER A 115 -2.33 -2.48 0.67
C SER A 115 -1.13 -3.14 1.35
N ARG A 116 -0.19 -3.65 0.55
CA ARG A 116 1.01 -4.38 1.01
C ARG A 116 2.27 -3.95 0.29
N TYR A 117 3.40 -4.15 0.99
CA TYR A 117 4.71 -4.30 0.39
C TYR A 117 4.92 -5.77 0.02
N TYR A 118 5.43 -6.02 -1.18
CA TYR A 118 5.85 -7.33 -1.68
C TYR A 118 7.34 -7.28 -1.93
N TYR A 119 8.10 -8.17 -1.30
CA TYR A 119 9.54 -8.25 -1.46
C TYR A 119 9.89 -9.43 -2.38
N ILE A 120 10.63 -9.12 -3.45
CA ILE A 120 10.83 -9.99 -4.60
C ILE A 120 12.32 -10.21 -4.79
N ASN A 121 12.72 -11.48 -4.91
CA ASN A 121 14.11 -11.86 -5.13
C ASN A 121 14.53 -11.69 -6.61
N SER A 122 15.78 -12.02 -6.91
CA SER A 122 16.33 -11.98 -8.26
C SER A 122 15.57 -12.87 -9.26
N GLU A 123 15.04 -14.01 -8.81
CA GLU A 123 14.22 -14.96 -9.58
C GLU A 123 12.74 -14.53 -9.76
N HIS A 124 12.40 -13.29 -9.45
CA HIS A 124 11.03 -12.75 -9.50
C HIS A 124 10.02 -13.47 -8.58
N LYS A 125 10.48 -14.20 -7.57
CA LYS A 125 9.63 -14.88 -6.60
C LYS A 125 9.37 -13.97 -5.39
N GLU A 126 8.12 -13.96 -4.93
CA GLU A 126 7.76 -13.36 -3.64
C GLU A 126 8.50 -14.10 -2.53
N ARG A 127 9.27 -13.36 -1.73
CA ARG A 127 9.94 -13.86 -0.52
C ARG A 127 9.15 -13.53 0.73
N TRP A 128 8.50 -12.38 0.74
CA TRP A 128 7.71 -11.91 1.86
C TRP A 128 6.71 -10.85 1.42
N LYS A 129 5.63 -10.71 2.18
CA LYS A 129 4.71 -9.57 2.07
C LYS A 129 4.25 -9.10 3.42
N GLU A 130 4.01 -7.81 3.55
CA GLU A 130 3.54 -7.20 4.81
C GLU A 130 2.69 -5.95 4.57
N PRO A 131 1.85 -5.54 5.52
CA PRO A 131 1.04 -4.33 5.38
C PRO A 131 1.88 -3.06 5.18
N THR A 132 1.34 -2.12 4.41
CA THR A 132 1.94 -0.79 4.28
C THR A 132 1.81 0.04 5.56
N VAL A 133 2.72 0.99 5.77
CA VAL A 133 2.66 1.89 6.96
C VAL A 133 1.41 2.78 6.95
N ILE A 134 0.87 3.02 5.75
CA ILE A 134 -0.38 3.75 5.54
C ILE A 134 -1.51 2.74 5.46
N LYS A 135 -2.38 2.77 6.48
CA LYS A 135 -3.68 2.08 6.46
C LYS A 135 -4.72 2.98 5.82
N ASN A 136 -5.49 2.45 4.87
CA ASN A 136 -6.61 3.19 4.28
C ASN A 136 -7.72 3.35 5.33
N LYS A 137 -8.12 4.60 5.61
CA LYS A 137 -9.16 4.97 6.58
C LYS A 137 -10.44 5.53 5.92
N GLY A 138 -10.72 5.09 4.69
CA GLY A 138 -11.87 5.55 3.90
C GLY A 138 -11.52 6.55 2.81
N GLU A 139 -10.24 6.89 2.67
CA GLU A 139 -9.70 7.83 1.66
C GLU A 139 -9.60 7.21 0.26
N GLN A 140 -9.98 5.94 0.09
CA GLN A 140 -9.90 5.20 -1.18
C GLN A 140 -8.48 5.12 -1.78
N PHE A 141 -7.45 5.25 -0.95
CA PHE A 141 -6.05 5.11 -1.35
C PHE A 141 -5.58 3.64 -1.30
N TYR A 142 -6.02 2.84 -2.28
CA TYR A 142 -5.64 1.43 -2.44
C TYR A 142 -4.36 1.30 -3.27
N HIS A 143 -3.39 0.52 -2.81
CA HIS A 143 -2.09 0.46 -3.48
C HIS A 143 -1.33 -0.83 -3.18
N SER A 144 -0.41 -1.19 -4.08
CA SER A 144 0.57 -2.25 -3.89
C SER A 144 1.96 -1.71 -4.22
N ILE A 145 2.95 -2.10 -3.43
CA ILE A 145 4.35 -1.77 -3.69
C ILE A 145 5.14 -3.06 -3.87
N PHE A 146 5.72 -3.23 -5.05
CA PHE A 146 6.58 -4.35 -5.40
C PHE A 146 8.03 -3.90 -5.33
N VAL A 147 8.84 -4.54 -4.48
CA VAL A 147 10.24 -4.20 -4.27
C VAL A 147 11.09 -5.39 -4.70
N LYS A 148 11.83 -5.23 -5.79
CA LYS A 148 12.79 -6.23 -6.28
C LYS A 148 14.21 -5.85 -5.90
N SER A 149 14.96 -6.81 -5.37
CA SER A 149 16.40 -6.66 -5.13
C SER A 149 17.08 -8.03 -4.93
N LEU A 150 18.34 -8.15 -5.37
CA LEU A 150 19.23 -9.28 -5.03
C LEU A 150 19.39 -9.44 -3.52
N TYR A 151 19.26 -8.34 -2.78
CA TYR A 151 19.32 -8.33 -1.33
C TYR A 151 18.33 -9.31 -0.68
N PHE A 152 17.16 -9.53 -1.31
CA PHE A 152 16.12 -10.41 -0.77
C PHE A 152 16.35 -11.91 -1.03
N ASP A 153 17.40 -12.28 -1.78
CA ASP A 153 17.74 -13.68 -2.05
C ASP A 153 18.12 -14.42 -0.76
N ALA A 154 18.84 -13.75 0.15
CA ALA A 154 19.33 -14.28 1.43
C ALA A 154 18.97 -13.39 2.63
N PHE A 155 17.84 -12.67 2.55
CA PHE A 155 17.32 -11.83 3.63
C PHE A 155 16.41 -12.63 4.58
N SER A 156 16.62 -12.47 5.89
CA SER A 156 15.74 -13.01 6.92
C SER A 156 14.64 -12.01 7.28
N PHE A 157 13.39 -12.37 6.97
CA PHE A 157 12.20 -11.58 7.31
C PHE A 157 11.65 -11.90 8.71
N GLN A 158 12.05 -13.02 9.31
CA GLN A 158 11.67 -13.46 10.65
C GLN A 158 12.63 -12.92 11.72
N ALA A 159 12.20 -12.96 13.00
CA ALA A 159 13.12 -12.76 14.10
C ALA A 159 13.98 -14.03 14.28
N ALA A 160 15.27 -13.87 14.59
CA ALA A 160 16.28 -14.93 14.62
C ALA A 160 15.96 -16.20 15.47
N ALA A 161 14.87 -16.20 16.24
CA ALA A 161 14.47 -17.33 17.09
C ALA A 161 13.66 -18.43 16.36
N GLU A 162 13.16 -18.21 15.14
CA GLU A 162 12.27 -19.15 14.43
C GLU A 162 12.92 -19.90 13.25
N GLU A 163 14.12 -19.54 12.83
CA GLU A 163 14.76 -20.13 11.64
C GLU A 163 15.64 -21.34 12.00
N LYS A 164 15.11 -22.56 11.80
CA LYS A 164 15.86 -23.84 11.85
C LYS A 164 16.51 -24.22 10.51
N GLN A 165 16.98 -23.25 9.72
CA GLN A 165 17.76 -23.55 8.50
C GLN A 165 19.00 -22.66 8.40
N GLU A 166 20.15 -23.32 8.42
CA GLU A 166 21.53 -22.81 8.29
C GLU A 166 21.83 -22.30 6.86
N ALA A 167 20.92 -21.52 6.25
CA ALA A 167 21.33 -20.70 5.12
C ALA A 167 22.21 -19.56 5.65
N LEU A 168 23.24 -19.17 4.92
CA LEU A 168 24.05 -17.99 5.21
C LEU A 168 23.13 -16.75 5.10
N ILE A 169 22.48 -16.36 6.19
CA ILE A 169 21.65 -15.15 6.25
C ILE A 169 22.58 -13.96 6.03
N VAL A 170 22.33 -13.19 4.97
CA VAL A 170 23.17 -12.04 4.58
C VAL A 170 22.54 -10.71 4.98
N GLY A 171 21.22 -10.68 5.22
CA GLY A 171 20.54 -9.43 5.57
C GLY A 171 19.37 -9.60 6.54
N THR A 172 19.14 -8.56 7.34
CA THR A 172 18.08 -8.53 8.35
C THR A 172 17.36 -7.18 8.38
N ARG A 173 16.25 -7.11 9.12
CA ARG A 173 15.46 -5.88 9.26
C ARG A 173 16.20 -4.72 9.96
N SER A 174 17.30 -4.99 10.67
CA SER A 174 18.11 -3.96 11.34
C SER A 174 19.16 -3.32 10.43
N ASP A 175 19.47 -3.94 9.29
CA ASP A 175 20.45 -3.45 8.32
C ASP A 175 20.12 -2.01 7.88
N SER A 176 21.17 -1.20 7.70
CA SER A 176 21.05 0.19 7.26
C SER A 176 20.34 0.30 5.90
N GLN A 177 20.68 -0.55 4.94
CA GLN A 177 20.06 -0.60 3.60
C GLN A 177 18.55 -0.91 3.65
N PHE A 178 18.10 -1.79 4.54
CA PHE A 178 16.67 -2.06 4.72
C PHE A 178 15.96 -0.88 5.38
N ARG A 179 16.55 -0.28 6.43
CA ARG A 179 16.01 0.94 7.06
C ARG A 179 15.92 2.10 6.08
N PHE A 180 16.93 2.28 5.23
CA PHE A 180 16.95 3.24 4.12
C PHE A 180 15.78 3.01 3.16
N LEU A 181 15.62 1.78 2.66
CA LEU A 181 14.50 1.41 1.79
C LEU A 181 13.16 1.75 2.47
N ARG A 182 12.98 1.35 3.73
CA ARG A 182 11.74 1.63 4.48
C ARG A 182 11.43 3.12 4.58
N LYS A 183 12.44 3.98 4.79
CA LYS A 183 12.26 5.44 4.78
C LYS A 183 11.80 5.93 3.41
N LYS A 184 12.46 5.49 2.33
CA LYS A 184 12.07 5.84 0.94
C LYS A 184 10.63 5.42 0.63
N LEU A 185 10.26 4.18 0.96
CA LEU A 185 8.90 3.66 0.75
C LEU A 185 7.83 4.45 1.52
N ALA A 186 8.12 4.85 2.77
CA ALA A 186 7.21 5.67 3.55
C ALA A 186 7.01 7.06 2.93
N THR A 187 8.09 7.68 2.44
CA THR A 187 8.03 8.98 1.75
C THR A 187 7.19 8.91 0.47
N ILE A 188 7.41 7.92 -0.39
CA ILE A 188 6.63 7.73 -1.63
C ILE A 188 5.14 7.64 -1.31
N LEU A 189 4.78 6.78 -0.36
CA LEU A 189 3.38 6.59 0.01
C LEU A 189 2.75 7.86 0.59
N ARG A 190 3.50 8.67 1.36
CA ARG A 190 3.01 9.94 1.88
C ARG A 190 2.68 10.90 0.74
N ILE A 191 3.62 11.08 -0.19
CA ILE A 191 3.45 11.96 -1.35
C ILE A 191 2.25 11.51 -2.20
N LYS A 192 2.18 10.23 -2.55
CA LYS A 192 1.10 9.66 -3.37
C LYS A 192 -0.27 9.70 -2.69
N ARG A 193 -0.33 9.62 -1.36
CA ARG A 193 -1.57 9.69 -0.59
C ARG A 193 -2.12 11.11 -0.51
N ARG A 194 -1.26 12.12 -0.53
CA ARG A 194 -1.62 13.52 -0.25
C ARG A 194 -2.87 14.03 -0.99
N PRO A 195 -3.05 13.77 -2.30
CA PRO A 195 -4.25 14.23 -3.02
C PRO A 195 -5.57 13.69 -2.46
N PHE A 196 -5.55 12.53 -1.81
CA PHE A 196 -6.72 11.87 -1.22
C PHE A 196 -7.11 12.46 0.15
N LEU A 197 -6.29 13.34 0.71
CA LEU A 197 -6.50 13.93 2.04
C LEU A 197 -7.26 15.25 2.01
N LYS A 198 -7.45 15.88 0.85
CA LYS A 198 -8.12 17.19 0.71
C LYS A 198 -9.50 17.23 1.38
N VAL A 199 -10.36 16.29 1.03
CA VAL A 199 -11.72 16.18 1.60
C VAL A 199 -11.68 15.92 3.12
N PHE A 200 -10.65 15.24 3.62
CA PHE A 200 -10.50 14.96 5.05
C PHE A 200 -9.97 16.17 5.81
N ALA A 201 -9.11 16.98 5.18
CA ALA A 201 -8.67 18.26 5.70
C ALA A 201 -9.85 19.23 5.83
N GLU A 202 -10.74 19.29 4.83
CA GLU A 202 -11.97 20.10 4.92
C GLU A 202 -12.90 19.63 6.05
N LYS A 203 -13.10 18.31 6.19
CA LYS A 203 -13.87 17.74 7.31
C LYS A 203 -13.28 18.08 8.67
N LEU A 204 -11.94 18.09 8.79
CA LEU A 204 -11.27 18.53 10.02
C LEU A 204 -11.62 19.98 10.34
N ILE A 205 -11.59 20.87 9.35
CA ILE A 205 -11.94 22.28 9.55
C ILE A 205 -13.38 22.42 10.03
N SER A 206 -14.34 21.73 9.39
CA SER A 206 -15.73 21.74 9.84
C SER A 206 -15.89 21.22 11.28
N GLU A 207 -15.21 20.12 11.64
CA GLU A 207 -15.20 19.62 13.02
C GLU A 207 -14.67 20.68 14.00
N TYR A 208 -13.65 21.44 13.61
CA TYR A 208 -13.02 22.45 14.45
C TYR A 208 -13.91 23.68 14.62
N GLU A 209 -14.68 24.04 13.61
CA GLU A 209 -15.72 25.08 13.69
C GLU A 209 -16.83 24.67 14.64
N GLU A 210 -17.42 23.49 14.45
CA GLU A 210 -18.51 22.97 15.29
C GLU A 210 -18.10 22.87 16.77
N LYS A 211 -16.85 22.50 17.04
CA LYS A 211 -16.33 22.35 18.41
C LYS A 211 -15.77 23.64 19.01
N ASN A 212 -15.93 24.78 18.34
CA ASN A 212 -15.38 26.08 18.76
C ASN A 212 -13.89 25.98 19.10
N ILE A 213 -13.13 25.27 18.26
CA ILE A 213 -11.67 25.14 18.34
C ILE A 213 -11.01 26.27 17.57
N LEU A 214 -11.58 26.65 16.42
CA LEU A 214 -11.11 27.81 15.67
C LEU A 214 -11.39 29.12 16.43
N PRO A 215 -10.54 30.13 16.27
CA PRO A 215 -10.81 31.46 16.83
C PRO A 215 -12.08 32.06 16.20
N ALA A 216 -12.73 32.99 16.92
CA ALA A 216 -13.95 33.65 16.47
C ALA A 216 -13.79 34.38 15.12
N VAL A 217 -12.60 34.92 14.86
CA VAL A 217 -12.19 35.42 13.55
C VAL A 217 -11.10 34.50 13.03
N CYS A 218 -11.47 33.54 12.18
CA CYS A 218 -10.54 32.64 11.54
C CYS A 218 -10.10 33.22 10.19
N HIS A 219 -8.82 33.60 10.09
CA HIS A 219 -8.27 34.06 8.83
C HIS A 219 -8.08 32.89 7.84
N GLU A 220 -8.25 33.16 6.55
CA GLU A 220 -8.01 32.17 5.48
C GLU A 220 -6.59 31.58 5.53
N SER A 221 -5.60 32.35 5.99
CA SER A 221 -4.22 31.88 6.19
C SER A 221 -4.13 30.75 7.22
N LEU A 222 -4.84 30.84 8.35
CA LEU A 222 -4.90 29.79 9.36
C LEU A 222 -5.61 28.54 8.81
N ARG A 223 -6.75 28.72 8.14
CA ARG A 223 -7.50 27.62 7.51
C ARG A 223 -6.64 26.88 6.47
N LYS A 224 -5.94 27.62 5.61
CA LYS A 224 -5.00 27.07 4.63
C LYS A 224 -3.82 26.37 5.30
N THR A 225 -3.31 26.91 6.40
CA THR A 225 -2.21 26.29 7.16
C THR A 225 -2.64 24.97 7.79
N LEU A 226 -3.80 24.93 8.45
CA LEU A 226 -4.32 23.71 9.07
C LEU A 226 -4.57 22.61 8.03
N THR A 227 -5.19 22.96 6.90
CA THR A 227 -5.43 22.02 5.80
C THR A 227 -4.12 21.51 5.20
N THR A 228 -3.16 22.40 4.93
CA THR A 228 -1.83 22.04 4.40
C THR A 228 -1.09 21.09 5.35
N ILE A 229 -1.02 21.39 6.65
CA ILE A 229 -0.36 20.53 7.64
C ILE A 229 -1.08 19.18 7.73
N TYR A 230 -2.43 19.17 7.67
CA TYR A 230 -3.17 17.92 7.69
C TYR A 230 -2.88 17.04 6.47
N GLU A 231 -2.86 17.63 5.27
CA GLU A 231 -2.53 16.91 4.04
C GLU A 231 -1.11 16.34 4.07
N MET A 232 -0.16 17.04 4.68
CA MET A 232 1.21 16.56 4.87
C MET A 232 1.28 15.45 5.93
N GLN A 233 0.69 15.67 7.10
CA GLN A 233 0.77 14.74 8.23
C GLN A 233 -0.51 14.74 9.07
N PRO A 234 -1.53 13.92 8.69
CA PRO A 234 -2.79 13.84 9.43
C PRO A 234 -2.62 13.42 10.90
N ARG A 235 -1.56 12.65 11.19
CA ARG A 235 -1.31 12.09 12.53
C ARG A 235 -1.18 13.17 13.60
N ILE A 236 -0.70 14.37 13.25
CA ILE A 236 -0.59 15.52 14.15
C ILE A 236 -1.95 15.85 14.79
N PHE A 237 -3.04 15.72 14.04
CA PHE A 237 -4.38 16.11 14.48
C PHE A 237 -5.18 14.97 15.13
N THR A 238 -4.84 13.70 14.81
CA THR A 238 -5.67 12.55 15.21
C THR A 238 -5.52 12.12 16.67
N SER A 239 -4.44 12.47 17.35
CA SER A 239 -4.16 12.03 18.73
C SER A 239 -4.40 13.10 19.79
N LEU A 240 -4.86 14.29 19.40
CA LEU A 240 -5.01 15.42 20.31
C LEU A 240 -6.41 15.45 20.95
N ASN A 241 -6.46 15.71 22.25
CA ASN A 241 -7.69 16.03 22.95
C ASN A 241 -8.17 17.46 22.61
N LEU A 242 -9.37 17.84 23.07
CA LEU A 242 -9.98 19.13 22.72
C LEU A 242 -9.12 20.33 23.13
N GLU A 243 -8.54 20.31 24.33
CA GLU A 243 -7.69 21.39 24.86
C GLU A 243 -6.40 21.52 24.06
N GLN A 244 -5.75 20.40 23.75
CA GLN A 244 -4.53 20.34 22.93
C GLN A 244 -4.78 20.85 21.51
N LYS A 245 -5.95 20.54 20.91
CA LYS A 245 -6.34 21.08 19.61
C LYS A 245 -6.45 22.61 19.65
N LYS A 246 -7.08 23.17 20.69
CA LYS A 246 -7.20 24.62 20.88
C LYS A 246 -5.84 25.30 21.06
N ILE A 247 -4.97 24.72 21.90
CA ILE A 247 -3.60 25.22 22.12
C ILE A 247 -2.83 25.24 20.80
N MET A 248 -2.84 24.14 20.05
CA MET A 248 -2.14 24.03 18.77
C MET A 248 -2.65 25.07 17.76
N VAL A 249 -3.97 25.23 17.62
CA VAL A 249 -4.55 26.24 16.71
C VAL A 249 -4.16 27.66 17.13
N GLY A 250 -4.20 27.96 18.43
CA GLY A 250 -3.75 29.26 18.95
C GLY A 250 -2.26 29.52 18.71
N LEU A 251 -1.40 28.52 18.89
CA LEU A 251 0.03 28.64 18.59
C LEU A 251 0.27 28.86 17.09
N LEU A 252 -0.45 28.15 16.22
CA LEU A 252 -0.35 28.36 14.77
C LEU A 252 -0.80 29.78 14.38
N GLN A 253 -1.88 30.29 15.00
CA GLN A 253 -2.33 31.67 14.77
C GLN A 253 -1.25 32.69 15.17
N ILE A 254 -0.66 32.55 16.37
CA ILE A 254 0.42 33.43 16.84
C ILE A 254 1.64 33.35 15.91
N LEU A 255 1.99 32.15 15.44
CA LEU A 255 3.09 31.97 14.50
C LEU A 255 2.83 32.65 13.15
N LEU A 256 1.60 32.56 12.63
CA LEU A 256 1.20 33.21 11.37
C LEU A 256 1.18 34.74 11.47
N GLU A 257 0.87 35.28 12.65
CA GLU A 257 0.96 36.71 12.94
C GLU A 257 2.40 37.17 13.20
N SER A 258 3.32 36.23 13.46
CA SER A 258 4.73 36.55 13.64
C SER A 258 5.39 36.88 12.30
N ASN A 259 6.34 37.82 12.30
CA ASN A 259 7.18 38.11 11.14
C ASN A 259 8.22 36.99 10.85
N ASN A 260 8.18 35.86 11.56
CA ASN A 260 9.16 34.78 11.42
C ASN A 260 8.61 33.64 10.55
N LYS A 261 8.79 33.79 9.24
CA LYS A 261 8.32 32.84 8.21
C LYS A 261 8.93 31.44 8.31
N ASN A 262 10.09 31.32 8.94
CA ASN A 262 10.81 30.05 9.08
C ASN A 262 10.42 29.29 10.35
N ALA A 263 9.68 29.91 11.28
CA ALA A 263 9.37 29.31 12.57
C ALA A 263 8.52 28.05 12.44
N LEU A 264 7.50 28.05 11.58
CA LEU A 264 6.61 26.89 11.39
C LEU A 264 7.30 25.72 10.67
N PRO A 265 7.98 25.91 9.52
CA PRO A 265 8.79 24.84 8.92
C PRO A 265 9.82 24.27 9.89
N ALA A 266 10.55 25.12 10.63
CA ALA A 266 11.54 24.68 11.62
C ALA A 266 10.89 23.85 12.73
N LEU A 267 9.77 24.32 13.30
CA LEU A 267 9.04 23.60 14.35
C LEU A 267 8.57 22.22 13.86
N LEU A 268 7.94 22.16 12.69
CA LEU A 268 7.45 20.90 12.15
C LEU A 268 8.59 19.95 11.78
N SER A 269 9.67 20.46 11.18
CA SER A 269 10.84 19.66 10.83
C SER A 269 11.55 19.05 12.04
N SER A 270 11.45 19.68 13.22
CA SER A 270 12.00 19.12 14.46
C SER A 270 11.23 17.90 14.97
N ALA A 271 9.93 17.79 14.62
CA ALA A 271 9.05 16.74 15.11
C ALA A 271 8.78 15.64 14.07
N ILE A 272 8.84 15.97 12.79
CA ILE A 272 8.53 15.06 11.67
C ILE A 272 9.51 15.24 10.51
N ASP A 273 9.81 14.13 9.81
CA ASP A 273 10.59 14.16 8.57
C ASP A 273 9.78 14.86 7.47
N LEU A 274 10.12 16.10 7.11
CA LEU A 274 9.53 16.81 5.96
C LEU A 274 10.37 16.60 4.69
N THR A 275 9.73 16.52 3.52
CA THR A 275 10.45 16.58 2.24
C THR A 275 10.84 18.03 1.93
N PRO A 276 11.84 18.26 1.05
CA PRO A 276 12.18 19.62 0.61
C PRO A 276 10.98 20.38 0.02
N ASP A 277 10.12 19.69 -0.73
CA ASP A 277 8.92 20.29 -1.32
C ASP A 277 7.91 20.73 -0.24
N GLU A 278 7.70 19.91 0.79
CA GLU A 278 6.82 20.25 1.91
C GLU A 278 7.37 21.42 2.72
N GLN A 279 8.69 21.47 2.94
CA GLN A 279 9.33 22.62 3.59
C GLN A 279 9.10 23.91 2.79
N SER A 280 9.37 23.88 1.48
CA SER A 280 9.15 25.03 0.59
C SER A 280 7.70 25.48 0.55
N GLU A 281 6.76 24.54 0.60
CA GLU A 281 5.33 24.87 0.65
C GLU A 281 4.91 25.52 1.96
N LEU A 282 5.42 25.04 3.10
CA LEU A 282 5.15 25.66 4.40
C LEU A 282 5.69 27.08 4.48
N GLU A 283 6.88 27.35 3.92
CA GLU A 283 7.44 28.71 3.83
C GLU A 283 6.56 29.65 3.00
N LYS A 284 5.91 29.13 1.94
CA LYS A 284 5.01 29.88 1.06
C LYS A 284 3.68 30.26 1.72
N LEU A 285 3.30 29.65 2.84
CA LEU A 285 2.06 29.99 3.56
C LEU A 285 2.11 31.38 4.23
N PHE A 286 3.31 31.95 4.39
CA PHE A 286 3.56 33.28 4.96
C PHE A 286 3.72 34.39 3.91
N TYR A 287 3.28 34.15 2.67
CA TYR A 287 3.21 35.12 1.57
C TYR A 287 1.78 35.23 1.07
#